data_AF-A0A8X8WAX4-F1
#
_entry.id   AF-A0A8X8WAX4-F1
#
_cell.length_a   1.000
_cell.length_b   1.000
_cell.length_c   1.000
_cell.angle_alpha   90.00
_cell.angle_beta   90.00
_cell.angle_gamma   90.00
#
_symmetry.space_group_name_H-M   'P 1'
#
loop_
_entity.id
_entity.type
_entity.pdbx_description
1 polymer ?
#
loop_
_entity_poly.entity_id
_entity_poly.type
_entity_poly.pdbx_seq_one_letter_code
_entity_poly.pdbx_strand_id
1 'polypeptide(L)'
;MAESKFDPQPIADGGGLFGSGRPKLRLTSEYDSDTSIFFQKVSCKLLDNLAKLKLSFYNNGKGEVSEPQISFISKFFSLQYDVEERDAVLKTSLEIAPGVQFRAAHQVKARQGEVSVVADLATPAYKLELASAVPSVGMPKATFRFPLGEISLEEKEVEEEEEEQKRTLSVNGILKSNVLNGLCTARYEEENWDLRYAFKDEHLTFVPSISLPSNVLSCAFKRRFTPSDKLSYWYHFDSDNWSVVYKHTVGKDYKLKAGYDSEVRLGWASLWVGDEDGKAKTAPLKMKVQFMLQVPQDDIKSSALMFRVKKRKATEADSPTASTNQLQSRILHELNIFQSEEKGEEMTTPSLRPPHFESFRLPHFTTAIPITATATSFTHFVPLSSPSLGHGRFSPSCYCSLPRKKLLFGYDGVQQSIGEFVEGDKNEIQMLGSDEEVSTQIPTQAQSIVEGSGAVMVSEYRPAPDVDYLQELLAIQQQGPRAIGFFGTRNMGFMHQELIEILSYALVITKNHIFTSGASGTNAAVIRGALRAEKPELLTVILPQSLKKQPPESQELLSKVKHVIEKPYNDHLPLIEASRLCNMDIISQVQQVICFAFHDSRLLMETCQEAKNMRKIVTLFYLD
;
A
#
# COMPACT_ATOMS: atom_id res chain seq x y z
N MET A 1 -30.08 -65.75 56.62
CA MET A 1 -28.90 -65.55 55.75
C MET A 1 -29.43 -65.04 54.42
N ALA A 2 -28.91 -63.90 53.98
CA ALA A 2 -29.64 -62.91 53.20
C ALA A 2 -29.97 -63.32 51.75
N GLU A 3 -31.24 -63.16 51.39
CA GLU A 3 -31.71 -62.89 50.04
C GLU A 3 -31.46 -61.41 49.70
N SER A 4 -30.88 -61.11 48.55
CA SER A 4 -31.20 -59.87 47.81
C SER A 4 -30.78 -59.97 46.34
N LYS A 5 -31.78 -60.31 45.52
CA LYS A 5 -32.05 -60.00 44.11
C LYS A 5 -30.89 -59.65 43.15
N PHE A 6 -30.77 -60.52 42.15
CA PHE A 6 -30.42 -60.18 40.76
C PHE A 6 -31.57 -59.36 40.14
N ASP A 7 -31.29 -58.16 39.66
CA ASP A 7 -32.07 -57.46 38.63
C ASP A 7 -31.10 -57.11 37.47
N PRO A 8 -31.44 -57.40 36.21
CA PRO A 8 -30.55 -57.13 35.08
C PRO A 8 -30.57 -55.64 34.72
N GLN A 9 -29.41 -54.99 34.73
CA GLN A 9 -29.30 -53.66 34.12
C GLN A 9 -29.33 -53.76 32.59
N PRO A 10 -30.05 -52.85 31.91
CA PRO A 10 -30.34 -52.95 30.49
C PRO A 10 -29.11 -52.63 29.64
N ILE A 11 -29.11 -53.24 28.45
CA ILE A 11 -28.24 -52.97 27.30
C ILE A 11 -28.03 -51.46 27.19
N ALA A 12 -26.78 -51.00 27.40
CA ALA A 12 -26.41 -49.63 27.16
C ALA A 12 -26.50 -49.37 25.65
N ASP A 13 -27.55 -48.65 25.26
CA ASP A 13 -27.75 -48.09 23.93
C ASP A 13 -26.48 -47.42 23.42
N GLY A 14 -26.16 -47.66 22.15
CA GLY A 14 -25.05 -47.04 21.43
C GLY A 14 -25.16 -45.52 21.45
N GLY A 15 -24.47 -44.90 22.43
CA GLY A 15 -24.29 -43.46 22.52
C GLY A 15 -23.31 -42.98 21.46
N GLY A 16 -23.84 -42.27 20.45
CA GLY A 16 -23.11 -41.79 19.30
C GLY A 16 -21.93 -40.87 19.62
N LEU A 17 -20.92 -40.94 18.75
CA LEU A 17 -19.67 -40.16 18.69
C LEU A 17 -19.84 -38.63 18.49
N PHE A 18 -21.00 -38.06 18.79
CA PHE A 18 -21.30 -36.65 18.58
C PHE A 18 -21.90 -36.04 19.85
N GLY A 19 -21.09 -35.28 20.60
CA GLY A 19 -21.58 -34.41 21.65
C GLY A 19 -22.63 -33.44 21.08
N SER A 20 -23.79 -33.38 21.72
CA SER A 20 -24.97 -32.60 21.29
C SER A 20 -24.82 -31.08 21.57
N GLY A 21 -23.69 -30.50 21.18
CA GLY A 21 -23.46 -29.05 21.22
C GLY A 21 -23.95 -28.37 19.95
N ARG A 22 -24.92 -27.45 20.06
CA ARG A 22 -25.42 -26.65 18.93
C ARG A 22 -24.27 -25.83 18.31
N PRO A 23 -24.14 -25.79 16.98
CA PRO A 23 -23.10 -25.00 16.35
C PRO A 23 -23.43 -23.51 16.49
N LYS A 24 -22.49 -22.74 17.07
CA LYS A 24 -22.67 -21.30 17.31
C LYS A 24 -22.50 -20.55 16.00
N LEU A 25 -23.56 -19.87 15.57
CA LEU A 25 -23.57 -19.02 14.39
C LEU A 25 -23.11 -17.62 14.78
N ARG A 26 -22.25 -17.02 13.96
CA ARG A 26 -21.81 -15.64 14.10
C ARG A 26 -22.01 -14.91 12.79
N LEU A 27 -22.83 -13.88 12.83
CA LEU A 27 -23.08 -12.94 11.74
C LEU A 27 -22.29 -11.66 11.99
N THR A 28 -21.67 -11.12 10.95
CA THR A 28 -21.01 -9.82 10.94
C THR A 28 -21.47 -9.06 9.71
N SER A 29 -22.06 -7.88 9.91
CA SER A 29 -22.37 -6.90 8.87
C SER A 29 -21.44 -5.71 9.06
N GLU A 30 -20.87 -5.21 7.99
CA GLU A 30 -20.05 -4.00 7.99
C GLU A 30 -20.47 -3.12 6.81
N TYR A 31 -20.81 -1.87 7.08
CA TYR A 31 -21.13 -0.87 6.08
C TYR A 31 -20.05 0.21 6.06
N ASP A 32 -19.65 0.60 4.87
CA ASP A 32 -18.74 1.71 4.63
C ASP A 32 -19.43 2.77 3.77
N SER A 33 -19.56 3.99 4.28
CA SER A 33 -20.21 5.07 3.54
C SER A 33 -19.40 5.53 2.33
N ASP A 34 -18.07 5.36 2.36
CA ASP A 34 -17.18 5.82 1.30
C ASP A 34 -17.43 5.02 0.01
N THR A 35 -17.43 3.68 0.12
CA THR A 35 -17.73 2.80 -1.00
C THR A 35 -19.22 2.54 -1.20
N SER A 36 -20.06 2.85 -0.20
CA SER A 36 -21.48 2.48 -0.17
C SER A 36 -21.72 0.97 -0.33
N ILE A 37 -20.79 0.15 0.16
CA ILE A 37 -20.82 -1.31 0.09
C ILE A 37 -21.02 -1.91 1.49
N PHE A 38 -21.82 -2.96 1.56
CA PHE A 38 -21.97 -3.83 2.73
C PHE A 38 -21.08 -5.06 2.59
N PHE A 39 -20.21 -5.28 3.55
CA PHE A 39 -19.51 -6.56 3.73
C PHE A 39 -20.28 -7.44 4.71
N GLN A 40 -20.69 -8.62 4.23
CA GLN A 40 -21.37 -9.62 5.03
C GLN A 40 -20.46 -10.81 5.29
N LYS A 41 -20.48 -11.31 6.53
CA LYS A 41 -19.73 -12.49 6.92
C LYS A 41 -20.52 -13.34 7.89
N VAL A 42 -20.84 -14.55 7.46
CA VAL A 42 -21.44 -15.60 8.28
C VAL A 42 -20.37 -16.61 8.63
N SER A 43 -20.28 -17.01 9.89
CA SER A 43 -19.40 -18.11 10.27
C SER A 43 -20.03 -19.01 11.32
N CYS A 44 -19.79 -20.30 11.19
CA CYS A 44 -20.36 -21.33 12.01
C CYS A 44 -19.25 -22.29 12.43
N LYS A 45 -19.17 -22.62 13.72
CA LYS A 45 -18.24 -23.64 14.21
C LYS A 45 -18.93 -25.00 14.19
N LEU A 46 -18.25 -25.99 13.65
CA LEU A 46 -18.72 -27.35 13.47
C LEU A 46 -17.91 -28.30 14.36
N LEU A 47 -18.46 -29.49 14.64
CA LEU A 47 -17.76 -30.60 15.31
C LEU A 47 -17.07 -30.15 16.62
N ASP A 48 -17.82 -29.61 17.60
CA ASP A 48 -17.28 -29.15 18.89
C ASP A 48 -16.10 -28.16 18.79
N ASN A 49 -16.14 -27.27 17.79
CA ASN A 49 -15.09 -26.30 17.45
C ASN A 49 -13.85 -26.87 16.74
N LEU A 50 -13.89 -28.12 16.26
CA LEU A 50 -12.80 -28.72 15.47
C LEU A 50 -12.72 -28.14 14.05
N ALA A 51 -13.84 -27.65 13.52
CA ALA A 51 -13.90 -27.01 12.21
C ALA A 51 -14.75 -25.74 12.23
N LYS A 52 -14.59 -24.91 11.21
CA LYS A 52 -15.30 -23.65 11.02
C LYS A 52 -15.64 -23.46 9.55
N LEU A 53 -16.92 -23.27 9.28
CA LEU A 53 -17.41 -22.80 8.00
C LEU A 53 -17.53 -21.26 8.04
N LYS A 54 -17.10 -20.59 6.98
CA LYS A 54 -17.20 -19.14 6.79
C LYS A 54 -17.77 -18.89 5.40
N LEU A 55 -18.75 -18.01 5.31
CA LEU A 55 -19.22 -17.39 4.08
C LEU A 55 -18.96 -15.89 4.21
N SER A 56 -18.37 -15.27 3.19
CA SER A 56 -18.28 -13.82 3.09
C SER A 56 -18.60 -13.35 1.68
N PHE A 57 -19.20 -12.17 1.57
CA PHE A 57 -19.53 -11.54 0.29
C PHE A 57 -19.74 -10.05 0.51
N TYR A 58 -19.67 -9.29 -0.57
CA TYR A 58 -20.05 -7.88 -0.60
C TYR A 58 -21.42 -7.72 -1.23
N ASN A 59 -22.11 -6.63 -0.87
CA ASN A 59 -23.38 -6.27 -1.48
C ASN A 59 -23.49 -4.74 -1.60
N ASN A 60 -23.96 -4.24 -2.73
CA ASN A 60 -24.19 -2.81 -2.94
C ASN A 60 -25.60 -2.36 -2.48
N GLY A 61 -25.88 -1.05 -2.56
CA GLY A 61 -27.20 -0.52 -2.19
C GLY A 61 -28.39 -1.11 -2.97
N LYS A 62 -28.13 -1.68 -4.16
CA LYS A 62 -29.12 -2.30 -5.05
C LYS A 62 -29.37 -3.78 -4.76
N GLY A 63 -28.62 -4.40 -3.84
CA GLY A 63 -28.79 -5.82 -3.51
C GLY A 63 -27.91 -6.76 -4.32
N GLU A 64 -27.08 -6.25 -5.24
CA GLU A 64 -26.18 -7.05 -6.08
C GLU A 64 -25.01 -7.59 -5.23
N VAL A 65 -24.76 -8.89 -5.32
CA VAL A 65 -23.73 -9.57 -4.54
C VAL A 65 -22.44 -9.67 -5.36
N SER A 66 -21.30 -9.38 -4.74
CA SER A 66 -19.97 -9.51 -5.33
C SER A 66 -18.97 -10.24 -4.41
N GLU A 67 -17.94 -10.83 -5.01
CA GLU A 67 -16.87 -11.64 -4.41
C GLU A 67 -17.35 -12.65 -3.35
N PRO A 68 -18.27 -13.57 -3.69
CA PRO A 68 -18.73 -14.57 -2.73
C PRO A 68 -17.61 -15.59 -2.46
N GLN A 69 -17.20 -15.69 -1.20
CA GLN A 69 -16.16 -16.59 -0.74
C GLN A 69 -16.69 -17.56 0.31
N ILE A 70 -16.44 -18.85 0.08
CA ILE A 70 -16.76 -19.93 1.01
C ILE A 70 -15.44 -20.46 1.56
N SER A 71 -15.32 -20.60 2.88
CA SER A 71 -14.14 -21.18 3.51
C SER A 71 -14.50 -22.26 4.52
N PHE A 72 -13.81 -23.38 4.45
CA PHE A 72 -13.82 -24.42 5.46
C PHE A 72 -12.45 -24.46 6.14
N ILE A 73 -12.40 -24.29 7.45
CA ILE A 73 -11.15 -24.18 8.21
C ILE A 73 -11.17 -25.21 9.34
N SER A 74 -10.18 -26.08 9.38
CA SER A 74 -9.94 -27.03 10.46
C SER A 74 -8.52 -26.88 10.99
N LYS A 75 -8.12 -27.72 11.95
CA LYS A 75 -6.76 -27.70 12.53
C LYS A 75 -5.67 -27.99 11.49
N PHE A 76 -5.91 -28.92 10.57
CA PHE A 76 -4.89 -29.44 9.65
C PHE A 76 -5.16 -29.13 8.19
N PHE A 77 -6.38 -28.68 7.88
CA PHE A 77 -6.84 -28.43 6.52
C PHE A 77 -7.68 -27.17 6.45
N SER A 78 -7.45 -26.34 5.45
CA SER A 78 -8.26 -25.18 5.13
C SER A 78 -8.54 -25.15 3.62
N LEU A 79 -9.80 -24.99 3.25
CA LEU A 79 -10.26 -24.77 1.88
C LEU A 79 -10.86 -23.37 1.81
N GLN A 80 -10.44 -22.58 0.84
CA GLN A 80 -11.05 -21.30 0.49
C GLN A 80 -11.48 -21.39 -0.97
N TYR A 81 -12.77 -21.25 -1.23
CA TYR A 81 -13.36 -21.29 -2.56
C TYR A 81 -13.90 -19.91 -2.91
N ASP A 82 -13.43 -19.38 -4.02
CA ASP A 82 -13.93 -18.15 -4.62
C ASP A 82 -14.95 -18.52 -5.70
N VAL A 83 -16.19 -18.09 -5.50
CA VAL A 83 -17.33 -18.48 -6.34
C VAL A 83 -17.29 -17.75 -7.69
N GLU A 84 -16.82 -16.52 -7.72
CA GLU A 84 -16.72 -15.72 -8.96
C GLU A 84 -15.60 -16.25 -9.84
N GLU A 85 -14.42 -16.45 -9.26
CA GLU A 85 -13.28 -17.00 -9.99
C GLU A 85 -13.40 -18.49 -10.32
N ARG A 86 -14.36 -19.18 -9.67
CA ARG A 86 -14.52 -20.64 -9.70
C ARG A 86 -13.21 -21.36 -9.35
N ASP A 87 -12.45 -20.78 -8.44
CA ASP A 87 -11.14 -21.27 -8.02
C ASP A 87 -11.14 -21.63 -6.54
N ALA A 88 -10.24 -22.53 -6.15
CA ALA A 88 -10.11 -22.99 -4.79
C ALA A 88 -8.64 -22.97 -4.36
N VAL A 89 -8.38 -22.44 -3.17
CA VAL A 89 -7.10 -22.53 -2.47
C VAL A 89 -7.22 -23.54 -1.34
N LEU A 90 -6.50 -24.64 -1.48
CA LEU A 90 -6.36 -25.71 -0.51
C LEU A 90 -5.09 -25.46 0.31
N LYS A 91 -5.18 -25.55 1.64
CA LYS A 91 -4.04 -25.42 2.55
C LYS A 91 -4.03 -26.58 3.52
N THR A 92 -2.89 -27.21 3.73
CA THR A 92 -2.69 -28.29 4.69
C THR A 92 -1.52 -27.96 5.61
N SER A 93 -1.62 -28.40 6.86
CA SER A 93 -0.51 -28.34 7.81
C SER A 93 -0.53 -29.59 8.68
N LEU A 94 0.57 -30.32 8.68
CA LEU A 94 0.71 -31.63 9.32
C LEU A 94 2.07 -31.70 9.99
N GLU A 95 2.16 -32.35 11.15
CA GLU A 95 3.44 -32.69 11.77
C GLU A 95 3.83 -34.09 11.29
N ILE A 96 4.92 -34.21 10.52
CA ILE A 96 5.35 -35.48 9.93
C ILE A 96 6.22 -36.27 10.92
N ALA A 97 7.06 -35.56 11.68
CA ALA A 97 7.92 -36.12 12.71
C ALA A 97 8.01 -35.12 13.88
N PRO A 98 8.42 -35.54 15.09
CA PRO A 98 8.60 -34.62 16.21
C PRO A 98 9.51 -33.47 15.83
N GLY A 99 8.97 -32.24 15.88
CA GLY A 99 9.71 -31.03 15.50
C GLY A 99 9.83 -30.79 13.99
N VAL A 100 9.12 -31.54 13.13
CA VAL A 100 9.08 -31.31 11.68
C VAL A 100 7.64 -31.11 11.21
N GLN A 101 7.32 -29.88 10.84
CA GLN A 101 6.01 -29.49 10.30
C GLN A 101 6.07 -29.33 8.79
N PHE A 102 5.12 -29.94 8.11
CA PHE A 102 4.88 -29.79 6.69
C PHE A 102 3.67 -28.89 6.46
N ARG A 103 3.77 -28.01 5.47
CA ARG A 103 2.67 -27.16 5.01
C ARG A 103 2.62 -27.22 3.50
N ALA A 104 1.41 -27.28 2.95
CA ALA A 104 1.21 -27.15 1.53
C ALA A 104 0.03 -26.22 1.26
N ALA A 105 0.17 -25.35 0.27
CA ALA A 105 -0.89 -24.55 -0.30
C ALA A 105 -0.98 -24.88 -1.79
N HIS A 106 -2.19 -25.02 -2.32
CA HIS A 106 -2.41 -25.31 -3.73
C HIS A 106 -3.64 -24.57 -4.25
N GLN A 107 -3.45 -23.85 -5.36
CA GLN A 107 -4.48 -23.14 -6.09
C GLN A 107 -4.90 -23.97 -7.31
N VAL A 108 -6.17 -24.38 -7.34
CA VAL A 108 -6.66 -25.44 -8.23
C VAL A 108 -6.69 -25.00 -9.70
N LYS A 109 -7.20 -23.80 -10.00
CA LYS A 109 -7.33 -23.28 -11.36
C LYS A 109 -5.96 -22.92 -11.96
N ALA A 110 -5.12 -22.25 -11.18
CA ALA A 110 -3.76 -21.88 -11.60
C ALA A 110 -2.81 -23.08 -11.69
N ARG A 111 -3.17 -24.24 -11.09
CA ARG A 111 -2.29 -25.41 -10.93
C ARG A 111 -0.94 -25.07 -10.30
N GLN A 112 -0.92 -24.01 -9.50
CA GLN A 112 0.24 -23.51 -8.78
C GLN A 112 0.04 -23.71 -7.28
N GLY A 113 1.12 -23.69 -6.51
CA GLY A 113 1.10 -23.93 -5.09
C GLY A 113 2.44 -23.65 -4.46
N GLU A 114 2.50 -23.86 -3.15
CA GLU A 114 3.70 -23.71 -2.35
C GLU A 114 3.75 -24.86 -1.35
N VAL A 115 4.91 -25.49 -1.22
CA VAL A 115 5.17 -26.51 -0.19
C VAL A 115 6.27 -25.98 0.71
N SER A 116 6.05 -26.04 2.01
CA SER A 116 7.06 -25.68 3.00
C SER A 116 7.26 -26.72 4.10
N VAL A 117 8.50 -26.84 4.54
CA VAL A 117 8.94 -27.72 5.62
C VAL A 117 9.61 -26.87 6.68
N VAL A 118 9.12 -26.94 7.91
CA VAL A 118 9.67 -26.26 9.08
C VAL A 118 10.24 -27.31 10.02
N ALA A 119 11.54 -27.28 10.26
CA ALA A 119 12.23 -28.16 11.20
C ALA A 119 12.73 -27.38 12.42
N ASP A 120 12.39 -27.86 13.60
CA ASP A 120 13.02 -27.50 14.86
C ASP A 120 14.42 -28.13 14.88
N LEU A 121 15.44 -27.30 15.06
CA LEU A 121 16.82 -27.76 15.18
C LEU A 121 17.10 -28.17 16.64
N ALA A 122 18.37 -28.35 17.01
CA ALA A 122 18.83 -28.90 18.29
C ALA A 122 18.12 -28.37 19.56
N THR A 123 17.58 -27.14 19.54
CA THR A 123 16.63 -26.64 20.55
C THR A 123 15.45 -25.93 19.86
N PRO A 124 14.25 -25.88 20.46
CA PRO A 124 13.06 -25.23 19.86
C PRO A 124 13.23 -23.75 19.51
N ALA A 125 14.33 -23.13 19.96
CA ALA A 125 14.68 -21.75 19.71
C ALA A 125 15.35 -21.53 18.34
N TYR A 126 15.79 -22.60 17.66
CA TYR A 126 16.31 -22.56 16.30
C TYR A 126 15.38 -23.32 15.36
N LYS A 127 14.95 -22.67 14.27
CA LYS A 127 14.06 -23.28 13.28
C LYS A 127 14.59 -23.01 11.88
N LEU A 128 14.52 -24.01 11.01
CA LEU A 128 14.79 -23.87 9.59
C LEU A 128 13.49 -24.12 8.81
N GLU A 129 13.10 -23.17 7.98
CA GLU A 129 11.94 -23.25 7.09
C GLU A 129 12.42 -23.18 5.64
N LEU A 130 12.10 -24.22 4.87
CA LEU A 130 12.34 -24.27 3.43
C LEU A 130 10.99 -24.27 2.73
N ALA A 131 10.77 -23.34 1.81
CA ALA A 131 9.53 -23.22 1.04
C ALA A 131 9.82 -23.18 -0.46
N SER A 132 9.02 -23.86 -1.26
CA SER A 132 9.18 -23.96 -2.72
C SER A 132 7.83 -23.84 -3.40
N ALA A 133 7.78 -23.11 -4.51
CA ALA A 133 6.63 -23.14 -5.41
C ALA A 133 6.45 -24.55 -6.03
N VAL A 134 5.22 -24.85 -6.45
CA VAL A 134 4.83 -26.07 -7.17
C VAL A 134 3.95 -25.68 -8.35
N PRO A 135 4.35 -25.89 -9.62
CA PRO A 135 5.62 -26.46 -10.05
C PRO A 135 6.83 -25.64 -9.56
N SER A 136 7.98 -26.28 -9.41
CA SER A 136 9.18 -25.62 -8.89
C SER A 136 9.62 -24.49 -9.80
N VAL A 137 9.61 -23.28 -9.26
CA VAL A 137 10.09 -22.06 -9.91
C VAL A 137 11.26 -21.55 -9.07
N GLY A 138 12.46 -21.51 -9.66
CA GLY A 138 13.66 -21.01 -8.99
C GLY A 138 14.15 -21.83 -7.79
N MET A 139 15.01 -21.20 -6.99
CA MET A 139 15.51 -21.74 -5.73
C MET A 139 14.44 -21.64 -4.63
N PRO A 140 14.39 -22.60 -3.70
CA PRO A 140 13.47 -22.54 -2.58
C PRO A 140 13.84 -21.38 -1.64
N LYS A 141 12.81 -20.70 -1.13
CA LYS A 141 12.95 -19.75 -0.02
C LYS A 141 13.45 -20.46 1.22
N ALA A 142 14.52 -19.96 1.81
CA ALA A 142 15.11 -20.49 3.02
C ALA A 142 15.04 -19.45 4.15
N THR A 143 14.40 -19.81 5.26
CA THR A 143 14.29 -18.96 6.44
C THR A 143 14.91 -19.65 7.66
N PHE A 144 15.90 -19.01 8.26
CA PHE A 144 16.55 -19.46 9.48
C PHE A 144 16.15 -18.55 10.66
N ARG A 145 15.48 -19.13 11.65
CA ARG A 145 15.09 -18.44 12.89
C ARG A 145 16.01 -18.88 14.02
N PHE A 146 16.44 -17.93 14.83
CA PHE A 146 17.31 -18.12 15.99
C PHE A 146 16.83 -17.24 17.15
N PRO A 147 17.32 -17.44 18.40
CA PRO A 147 16.77 -16.75 19.58
C PRO A 147 16.74 -15.22 19.51
N LEU A 148 17.66 -14.64 18.75
CA LEU A 148 17.83 -13.19 18.61
C LEU A 148 17.29 -12.65 17.28
N GLY A 149 16.68 -13.45 16.41
CA GLY A 149 16.30 -12.96 15.10
C GLY A 149 15.89 -14.01 14.08
N GLU A 150 15.69 -13.56 12.86
CA GLU A 150 15.48 -14.42 11.70
C GLU A 150 16.13 -13.84 10.45
N ILE A 151 16.58 -14.71 9.55
CA ILE A 151 17.09 -14.34 8.23
C ILE A 151 16.35 -15.20 7.21
N SER A 152 15.77 -14.57 6.19
CA SER A 152 15.14 -15.25 5.06
C SER A 152 15.82 -14.85 3.76
N LEU A 153 16.12 -15.86 2.96
CA LEU A 153 16.65 -15.77 1.62
C LEU A 153 15.57 -16.25 0.64
N GLU A 154 15.22 -15.44 -0.33
CA GLU A 154 14.21 -15.79 -1.32
C GLU A 154 14.64 -15.26 -2.69
N GLU A 155 14.64 -16.14 -3.68
CA GLU A 155 14.81 -15.75 -5.07
C GLU A 155 13.44 -15.36 -5.62
N LYS A 156 13.30 -14.10 -6.04
CA LYS A 156 12.09 -13.60 -6.66
C LYS A 156 12.31 -13.53 -8.16
N GLU A 157 11.34 -14.03 -8.91
CA GLU A 157 11.26 -13.70 -10.32
C GLU A 157 10.77 -12.26 -10.39
N VAL A 158 11.61 -11.37 -10.89
CA VAL A 158 11.13 -10.05 -11.30
C VAL A 158 10.54 -10.29 -12.67
N GLU A 159 9.23 -10.06 -12.80
CA GLU A 159 8.60 -9.92 -14.11
C GLU A 159 9.11 -8.60 -14.72
N GLU A 160 10.38 -8.55 -15.11
CA GLU A 160 10.86 -7.52 -16.01
C GLU A 160 10.14 -7.73 -17.35
N GLU A 161 9.78 -6.65 -18.04
CA GLU A 161 9.07 -6.70 -19.33
C GLU A 161 9.84 -7.41 -20.45
N GLU A 162 11.05 -7.90 -20.18
CA GLU A 162 11.98 -8.55 -21.11
C GLU A 162 11.78 -10.08 -21.13
N GLU A 163 12.09 -10.73 -22.26
CA GLU A 163 11.99 -12.19 -22.44
C GLU A 163 12.96 -12.99 -21.53
N GLU A 164 13.76 -12.34 -20.67
CA GLU A 164 14.61 -12.97 -19.68
C GLU A 164 13.97 -12.90 -18.28
N GLN A 165 13.65 -14.06 -17.71
CA GLN A 165 13.30 -14.18 -16.29
C GLN A 165 14.53 -13.79 -15.45
N LYS A 166 14.69 -12.49 -15.15
CA LYS A 166 15.74 -12.03 -14.27
C LYS A 166 15.33 -12.36 -12.83
N ARG A 167 16.06 -13.31 -12.25
CA ARG A 167 15.85 -13.71 -10.87
C ARG A 167 16.67 -12.80 -9.96
N THR A 168 16.00 -12.03 -9.13
CA THR A 168 16.67 -11.19 -8.13
C THR A 168 16.62 -11.85 -6.78
N LEU A 169 17.73 -11.71 -6.06
CA LEU A 169 17.90 -12.31 -4.75
C LEU A 169 17.39 -11.31 -3.70
N SER A 170 16.37 -11.69 -2.95
CA SER A 170 15.87 -10.91 -1.82
C SER A 170 16.37 -11.50 -0.50
N VAL A 171 16.86 -10.63 0.37
CA VAL A 171 17.37 -11.00 1.70
C VAL A 171 16.61 -10.17 2.73
N ASN A 172 15.91 -10.81 3.65
CA ASN A 172 15.33 -10.14 4.81
C ASN A 172 15.99 -10.63 6.08
N GLY A 173 16.35 -9.72 6.97
CA GLY A 173 16.97 -10.01 8.25
C GLY A 173 16.32 -9.20 9.34
N ILE A 174 16.04 -9.84 10.45
CA ILE A 174 15.57 -9.22 11.69
C ILE A 174 16.53 -9.66 12.79
N LEU A 175 17.14 -8.69 13.48
CA LEU A 175 18.07 -8.95 14.56
C LEU A 175 17.73 -8.07 15.77
N LYS A 176 17.47 -8.72 16.90
CA LYS A 176 17.36 -8.08 18.20
C LYS A 176 18.75 -7.65 18.65
N SER A 177 18.93 -6.35 18.83
CA SER A 177 20.16 -5.74 19.33
C SER A 177 20.14 -5.62 20.85
N ASN A 178 21.31 -5.80 21.47
CA ASN A 178 21.52 -5.49 22.88
C ASN A 178 21.70 -3.97 23.11
N VAL A 179 22.01 -3.21 22.05
CA VAL A 179 22.05 -1.74 22.11
C VAL A 179 20.62 -1.25 22.22
N LEU A 180 20.31 -0.55 23.33
CA LEU A 180 19.00 0.03 23.65
C LEU A 180 17.81 -0.96 23.52
N ASN A 181 18.04 -2.28 23.59
CA ASN A 181 17.04 -3.33 23.32
C ASN A 181 16.28 -3.14 21.98
N GLY A 182 16.92 -2.52 20.99
CA GLY A 182 16.29 -2.20 19.71
C GLY A 182 16.21 -3.39 18.75
N LEU A 183 15.36 -3.28 17.74
CA LEU A 183 15.19 -4.27 16.68
C LEU A 183 15.76 -3.71 15.38
N CYS A 184 16.84 -4.32 14.88
CA CYS A 184 17.37 -4.04 13.55
C CYS A 184 16.61 -4.88 12.53
N THR A 185 16.17 -4.26 11.45
CA THR A 185 15.60 -4.92 10.28
C THR A 185 16.35 -4.46 9.05
N ALA A 186 16.83 -5.40 8.26
CA ALA A 186 17.49 -5.15 6.98
C ALA A 186 16.74 -5.91 5.89
N ARG A 187 16.34 -5.21 4.84
CA ARG A 187 15.69 -5.79 3.66
C ARG A 187 16.49 -5.41 2.44
N TYR A 188 16.94 -6.41 1.70
CA TYR A 188 17.56 -6.25 0.41
C TYR A 188 16.61 -6.79 -0.66
N GLU A 189 16.26 -5.95 -1.61
CA GLU A 189 15.33 -6.29 -2.69
C GLU A 189 15.64 -5.39 -3.88
N GLU A 190 15.74 -5.97 -5.08
CA GLU A 190 15.96 -5.22 -6.33
C GLU A 190 17.14 -4.23 -6.25
N GLU A 191 18.27 -4.69 -5.69
CA GLU A 191 19.49 -3.90 -5.50
C GLU A 191 19.37 -2.74 -4.48
N ASN A 192 18.22 -2.60 -3.81
CA ASN A 192 18.00 -1.63 -2.76
C ASN A 192 18.08 -2.26 -1.37
N TRP A 193 18.71 -1.56 -0.43
CA TRP A 193 18.77 -1.91 0.98
C TRP A 193 17.90 -0.97 1.81
N ASP A 194 16.86 -1.49 2.44
CA ASP A 194 16.11 -0.81 3.48
C ASP A 194 16.62 -1.24 4.85
N LEU A 195 17.34 -0.35 5.51
CA LEU A 195 17.85 -0.55 6.85
C LEU A 195 17.00 0.26 7.83
N ARG A 196 16.47 -0.41 8.85
CA ARG A 196 15.63 0.21 9.86
C ARG A 196 16.01 -0.28 11.24
N TYR A 197 16.08 0.65 12.19
CA TYR A 197 16.33 0.32 13.58
C TYR A 197 15.17 0.83 14.43
N ALA A 198 14.46 -0.07 15.12
CA ALA A 198 13.35 0.29 15.98
C ALA A 198 13.78 0.21 17.45
N PHE A 199 13.99 1.37 18.06
CA PHE A 199 14.09 1.51 19.51
C PHE A 199 12.69 1.59 20.11
N LYS A 200 12.44 0.88 21.21
CA LYS A 200 11.18 0.94 21.94
C LYS A 200 11.39 0.80 23.44
N ASP A 201 10.89 1.76 24.18
CA ASP A 201 10.74 1.71 25.64
C ASP A 201 9.24 1.74 26.04
N GLU A 202 8.95 1.96 27.33
CA GLU A 202 7.58 2.02 27.87
C GLU A 202 6.74 3.17 27.27
N HIS A 203 7.38 4.29 26.94
CA HIS A 203 6.73 5.54 26.54
C HIS A 203 7.06 5.97 25.11
N LEU A 204 8.14 5.50 24.51
CA LEU A 204 8.70 5.98 23.26
C LEU A 204 8.96 4.81 22.31
N THR A 205 8.70 5.01 21.03
CA THR A 205 9.22 4.21 19.94
C THR A 205 9.88 5.15 18.95
N PHE A 206 11.14 4.89 18.60
CA PHE A 206 11.91 5.67 17.65
C PHE A 206 12.44 4.74 16.57
N VAL A 207 12.17 5.07 15.32
CA VAL A 207 12.41 4.19 14.17
C VAL A 207 13.08 4.99 13.05
N PRO A 208 14.39 5.21 13.12
CA PRO A 208 15.17 5.67 11.97
C PRO A 208 15.22 4.58 10.89
N SER A 209 15.13 5.03 9.65
CA SER A 209 15.31 4.22 8.45
C SER A 209 16.17 4.94 7.43
N ILE A 210 16.96 4.16 6.70
CA ILE A 210 17.72 4.59 5.55
C ILE A 210 17.55 3.58 4.43
N SER A 211 17.32 4.06 3.22
CA SER A 211 17.32 3.26 2.00
C SER A 211 18.61 3.52 1.22
N LEU A 212 19.33 2.48 0.80
CA LEU A 212 20.55 2.56 -0.01
C LEU A 212 20.30 1.89 -1.38
N PRO A 213 20.90 2.36 -2.48
CA PRO A 213 21.88 3.44 -2.58
C PRO A 213 21.29 4.85 -2.62
N SER A 214 19.96 4.99 -2.62
CA SER A 214 19.28 6.30 -2.72
C SER A 214 19.62 7.27 -1.58
N ASN A 215 20.12 6.75 -0.44
CA ASN A 215 20.39 7.49 0.78
C ASN A 215 19.15 8.24 1.33
N VAL A 216 17.95 7.78 0.99
CA VAL A 216 16.70 8.36 1.50
C VAL A 216 16.61 8.05 2.99
N LEU A 217 16.54 9.10 3.79
CA LEU A 217 16.46 9.04 5.24
C LEU A 217 15.03 9.33 5.69
N SER A 218 14.52 8.54 6.63
CA SER A 218 13.26 8.83 7.29
C SER A 218 13.29 8.45 8.77
N CYS A 219 12.41 9.06 9.55
CA CYS A 219 12.31 8.75 10.97
C CYS A 219 10.85 8.74 11.43
N ALA A 220 10.43 7.62 12.00
CA ALA A 220 9.15 7.53 12.68
C ALA A 220 9.34 7.56 14.21
N PHE A 221 8.56 8.42 14.86
CA PHE A 221 8.55 8.65 16.29
C PHE A 221 7.16 8.38 16.85
N LYS A 222 7.04 7.63 17.94
CA LYS A 222 5.77 7.41 18.63
C LYS A 222 5.94 7.64 20.12
N ARG A 223 5.24 8.61 20.69
CA ARG A 223 5.29 8.94 22.12
C ARG A 223 3.94 8.68 22.78
N ARG A 224 3.97 7.99 23.91
CA ARG A 224 2.85 7.82 24.81
C ARG A 224 3.03 8.80 25.97
N PHE A 225 2.17 9.81 26.03
CA PHE A 225 2.20 10.81 27.10
C PHE A 225 1.49 10.30 28.36
N THR A 226 0.38 9.60 28.16
CA THR A 226 -0.42 8.97 29.22
C THR A 226 -0.87 7.58 28.76
N PRO A 227 -1.46 6.75 29.64
CA PRO A 227 -2.06 5.50 29.21
C PRO A 227 -3.09 5.65 28.07
N SER A 228 -3.76 6.79 27.98
CA SER A 228 -4.78 7.11 26.99
C SER A 228 -4.24 7.84 25.75
N ASP A 229 -3.13 8.57 25.88
CA ASP A 229 -2.61 9.51 24.89
C ASP A 229 -1.39 8.97 24.15
N LYS A 230 -1.48 8.94 22.82
CA LYS A 230 -0.37 8.55 21.95
C LYS A 230 -0.27 9.48 20.74
N LEU A 231 0.92 10.03 20.53
CA LEU A 231 1.32 10.71 19.32
C LEU A 231 2.18 9.78 18.46
N SER A 232 1.96 9.80 17.15
CA SER A 232 2.82 9.20 16.15
C SER A 232 3.20 10.29 15.15
N TYR A 233 4.46 10.36 14.78
CA TYR A 233 5.02 11.32 13.85
C TYR A 233 5.94 10.56 12.90
N TRP A 234 5.95 10.92 11.64
CA TRP A 234 6.83 10.35 10.63
C TRP A 234 7.34 11.48 9.76
N TYR A 235 8.63 11.51 9.48
CA TYR A 235 9.27 12.54 8.68
C TYR A 235 10.25 11.92 7.68
N HIS A 236 10.25 12.46 6.47
CA HIS A 236 11.10 12.14 5.35
C HIS A 236 12.07 13.32 5.15
N PHE A 237 13.36 13.06 5.26
CA PHE A 237 14.39 14.10 5.23
C PHE A 237 14.70 14.59 3.80
N ASP A 238 14.32 13.83 2.79
CA ASP A 238 14.53 14.09 1.37
C ASP A 238 13.48 15.06 0.80
N SER A 239 12.22 14.89 1.17
CA SER A 239 11.08 15.65 0.65
C SER A 239 10.54 16.71 1.62
N ASP A 240 11.06 16.75 2.85
CA ASP A 240 10.48 17.49 3.98
C ASP A 240 9.04 17.08 4.31
N ASN A 241 8.56 15.96 3.78
CA ASN A 241 7.23 15.45 4.04
C ASN A 241 7.13 14.86 5.44
N TRP A 242 6.03 15.15 6.13
CA TRP A 242 5.72 14.62 7.44
C TRP A 242 4.25 14.25 7.59
N SER A 243 4.00 13.27 8.44
CA SER A 243 2.67 12.94 8.91
C SER A 243 2.63 12.85 10.42
N VAL A 244 1.52 13.28 11.01
CA VAL A 244 1.28 13.22 12.45
C VAL A 244 -0.08 12.61 12.73
N VAL A 245 -0.15 11.76 13.74
CA VAL A 245 -1.39 11.15 14.21
C VAL A 245 -1.41 11.17 15.73
N TYR A 246 -2.36 11.90 16.29
CA TYR A 246 -2.70 11.85 17.70
C TYR A 246 -3.85 10.87 17.92
N LYS A 247 -3.77 10.09 18.99
CA LYS A 247 -4.78 9.14 19.44
C LYS A 247 -5.04 9.36 20.93
N HIS A 248 -6.31 9.56 21.27
CA HIS A 248 -6.80 9.60 22.64
C HIS A 248 -7.83 8.50 22.88
N THR A 249 -7.70 7.75 23.97
CA THR A 249 -8.64 6.66 24.32
C THR A 249 -9.34 7.00 25.63
N VAL A 250 -10.68 7.07 25.60
CA VAL A 250 -11.52 7.35 26.77
C VAL A 250 -12.24 6.06 27.16
N GLY A 251 -11.82 5.47 28.28
CA GLY A 251 -12.35 4.18 28.72
C GLY A 251 -12.09 3.06 27.70
N LYS A 252 -13.08 2.17 27.53
CA LYS A 252 -13.02 1.04 26.57
C LYS A 252 -13.77 1.32 25.26
N ASP A 253 -14.71 2.25 25.32
CA ASP A 253 -15.73 2.42 24.28
C ASP A 253 -15.44 3.56 23.31
N TYR A 254 -14.51 4.46 23.65
CA TYR A 254 -14.27 5.66 22.84
C TYR A 254 -12.80 5.80 22.48
N LYS A 255 -12.55 6.08 21.20
CA LYS A 255 -11.22 6.37 20.69
C LYS A 255 -11.29 7.50 19.68
N LEU A 256 -10.69 8.62 20.03
CA LEU A 256 -10.50 9.75 19.14
C LEU A 256 -9.14 9.62 18.46
N LYS A 257 -9.09 9.94 17.19
CA LYS A 257 -7.85 10.13 16.45
C LYS A 257 -7.96 11.40 15.62
N ALA A 258 -6.86 12.12 15.51
CA ALA A 258 -6.73 13.21 14.56
C ALA A 258 -5.36 13.11 13.91
N GLY A 259 -5.27 13.39 12.62
CA GLY A 259 -4.02 13.34 11.91
C GLY A 259 -3.96 14.34 10.77
N TYR A 260 -2.75 14.57 10.32
CA TYR A 260 -2.44 15.36 9.14
C TYR A 260 -1.30 14.70 8.41
N ASP A 261 -1.37 14.73 7.09
CA ASP A 261 -0.33 14.22 6.20
C ASP A 261 0.02 15.33 5.20
N SER A 262 1.30 15.73 5.18
CA SER A 262 1.76 16.84 4.36
C SER A 262 1.92 16.49 2.89
N GLU A 263 2.11 15.21 2.56
CA GLU A 263 2.30 14.76 1.19
C GLU A 263 0.98 14.84 0.42
N VAL A 264 -0.09 14.32 1.02
CA VAL A 264 -1.47 14.42 0.48
C VAL A 264 -2.18 15.71 0.89
N ARG A 265 -1.56 16.52 1.75
CA ARG A 265 -2.10 17.79 2.27
C ARG A 265 -3.52 17.63 2.85
N LEU A 266 -3.72 16.56 3.63
CA LEU A 266 -5.03 16.14 4.12
C LEU A 266 -5.05 16.06 5.65
N GLY A 267 -5.95 16.83 6.26
CA GLY A 267 -6.30 16.68 7.67
C GLY A 267 -7.46 15.72 7.85
N TRP A 268 -7.44 14.92 8.92
CA TRP A 268 -8.57 14.05 9.25
C TRP A 268 -8.77 13.91 10.76
N ALA A 269 -10.01 13.70 11.16
CA ALA A 269 -10.39 13.38 12.53
C ALA A 269 -11.36 12.21 12.53
N SER A 270 -11.15 11.23 13.41
CA SER A 270 -12.05 10.08 13.55
C SER A 270 -12.46 9.83 15.00
N LEU A 271 -13.75 9.59 15.21
CA LEU A 271 -14.32 9.11 16.47
C LEU A 271 -14.75 7.67 16.29
N TRP A 272 -14.20 6.78 17.12
CA TRP A 272 -14.64 5.40 17.25
C TRP A 272 -15.49 5.24 18.50
N VAL A 273 -16.65 4.62 18.35
CA VAL A 273 -17.61 4.31 19.42
C VAL A 273 -17.88 2.80 19.45
N GLY A 274 -17.74 2.19 20.62
CA GLY A 274 -18.04 0.78 20.91
C GLY A 274 -16.84 -0.04 21.38
N ASP A 275 -17.11 -1.00 22.27
CA ASP A 275 -16.11 -1.88 22.91
C ASP A 275 -15.34 -2.75 21.88
N GLU A 276 -14.05 -2.44 21.70
CA GLU A 276 -13.15 -3.15 20.79
C GLU A 276 -12.61 -4.46 21.37
N ASP A 277 -12.55 -4.59 22.71
CA ASP A 277 -11.86 -5.68 23.42
C ASP A 277 -12.81 -6.67 24.12
N GLY A 278 -14.10 -6.39 24.15
CA GLY A 278 -15.09 -7.27 24.76
C GLY A 278 -15.11 -8.65 24.09
N LYS A 279 -15.03 -9.72 24.89
CA LYS A 279 -15.22 -11.10 24.41
C LYS A 279 -16.64 -11.29 23.88
N ALA A 280 -16.81 -12.06 22.80
CA ALA A 280 -18.12 -12.39 22.18
C ALA A 280 -19.08 -13.16 23.10
N LYS A 281 -18.62 -13.63 24.27
CA LYS A 281 -19.44 -14.36 25.24
C LYS A 281 -20.26 -13.45 26.16
N THR A 282 -19.88 -12.18 26.31
CA THR A 282 -20.48 -11.26 27.31
C THR A 282 -21.52 -10.29 26.74
N ALA A 283 -21.56 -10.11 25.42
CA ALA A 283 -22.55 -9.26 24.75
C ALA A 283 -22.93 -9.93 23.40
N PRO A 284 -24.18 -10.40 23.25
CA PRO A 284 -24.62 -11.12 22.04
C PRO A 284 -24.70 -10.22 20.80
N LEU A 285 -24.83 -8.90 20.99
CA LEU A 285 -24.62 -7.88 19.97
C LEU A 285 -23.41 -7.01 20.32
N LYS A 286 -22.54 -6.79 19.33
CA LYS A 286 -21.46 -5.80 19.40
C LYS A 286 -21.54 -4.89 18.20
N MET A 287 -21.44 -3.60 18.44
CA MET A 287 -21.41 -2.59 17.40
C MET A 287 -20.16 -1.75 17.58
N LYS A 288 -19.50 -1.44 16.46
CA LYS A 288 -18.43 -0.45 16.39
C LYS A 288 -18.80 0.54 15.31
N VAL A 289 -18.86 1.81 15.67
CA VAL A 289 -19.12 2.89 14.72
C VAL A 289 -17.88 3.75 14.64
N GLN A 290 -17.49 4.11 13.43
CA GLN A 290 -16.46 5.10 13.14
C GLN A 290 -17.13 6.26 12.44
N PHE A 291 -16.89 7.48 12.90
CA PHE A 291 -17.14 8.71 12.14
C PHE A 291 -15.78 9.27 11.77
N MET A 292 -15.57 9.66 10.51
CA MET A 292 -14.34 10.27 10.03
C MET A 292 -14.65 11.51 9.22
N LEU A 293 -14.10 12.65 9.62
CA LEU A 293 -14.08 13.88 8.82
C LEU A 293 -12.71 13.99 8.15
N GLN A 294 -12.69 14.15 6.83
CA GLN A 294 -11.51 14.49 6.03
C GLN A 294 -11.65 15.92 5.52
N VAL A 295 -10.57 16.69 5.61
CA VAL A 295 -10.51 18.11 5.23
C VAL A 295 -9.23 18.33 4.42
N PRO A 296 -9.32 18.45 3.09
CA PRO A 296 -8.19 18.84 2.25
C PRO A 296 -7.69 20.24 2.63
N GLN A 297 -6.37 20.45 2.63
CA GLN A 297 -5.77 21.74 2.97
C GLN A 297 -6.10 22.82 1.94
N ASP A 298 -6.09 22.45 0.65
CA ASP A 298 -6.28 23.38 -0.47
C ASP A 298 -7.74 23.76 -0.71
N ASP A 299 -8.66 22.88 -0.32
CA ASP A 299 -10.09 23.08 -0.55
C ASP A 299 -10.91 22.54 0.62
N ILE A 300 -11.18 23.43 1.57
CA ILE A 300 -12.02 23.12 2.73
C ILE A 300 -13.44 22.76 2.29
N LYS A 301 -13.91 23.22 1.12
CA LYS A 301 -15.28 22.94 0.65
C LYS A 301 -15.45 21.50 0.18
N SER A 302 -14.37 20.81 -0.21
CA SER A 302 -14.38 19.37 -0.52
C SER A 302 -14.19 18.48 0.71
N SER A 303 -14.42 19.01 1.92
CA SER A 303 -14.44 18.19 3.14
C SER A 303 -15.49 17.08 3.05
N ALA A 304 -15.09 15.85 3.41
CA ALA A 304 -15.96 14.67 3.37
C ALA A 304 -16.17 14.11 4.78
N LEU A 305 -17.43 13.84 5.13
CA LEU A 305 -17.79 13.09 6.32
C LEU A 305 -18.15 11.66 5.93
N MET A 306 -17.37 10.71 6.43
CA MET A 306 -17.59 9.28 6.26
C MET A 306 -17.97 8.64 7.58
N PHE A 307 -18.69 7.53 7.50
CA PHE A 307 -18.94 6.67 8.63
C PHE A 307 -18.85 5.20 8.25
N ARG A 308 -18.32 4.40 9.17
CA ARG A 308 -18.23 2.95 9.04
C ARG A 308 -18.92 2.29 10.21
N VAL A 309 -19.87 1.42 9.95
CA VAL A 309 -20.63 0.69 10.97
C VAL A 309 -20.29 -0.77 10.88
N LYS A 310 -19.90 -1.39 11.99
CA LYS A 310 -19.61 -2.83 12.08
C LYS A 310 -20.45 -3.47 13.18
N LYS A 311 -21.40 -4.29 12.81
CA LYS A 311 -22.30 -5.03 13.72
C LYS A 311 -21.94 -6.51 13.73
N ARG A 312 -21.92 -7.11 14.92
CA ARG A 312 -21.64 -8.54 15.13
C ARG A 312 -22.70 -9.12 16.04
N LYS A 313 -23.36 -10.19 15.59
CA LYS A 313 -24.36 -10.94 16.37
C LYS A 313 -23.94 -12.40 16.49
N ALA A 314 -24.02 -12.95 17.69
CA ALA A 314 -23.84 -14.37 17.94
C ALA A 314 -25.20 -14.98 18.30
N THR A 315 -25.61 -16.02 17.58
CA THR A 315 -26.86 -16.75 17.82
C THR A 315 -26.57 -18.25 17.97
N GLU A 316 -27.35 -18.91 18.81
CA GLU A 316 -27.37 -20.38 18.89
C GLU A 316 -28.47 -20.88 17.94
N ALA A 317 -28.17 -21.88 17.10
CA ALA A 317 -29.15 -22.41 16.15
C ALA A 317 -30.24 -23.21 16.89
N ASP A 318 -31.52 -22.93 16.61
CA ASP A 318 -32.64 -23.66 17.20
C ASP A 318 -33.03 -24.90 16.37
N SER A 319 -33.15 -26.02 17.11
CA SER A 319 -33.66 -27.38 16.81
C SER A 319 -32.97 -28.22 15.69
N PRO A 320 -32.93 -29.57 15.83
CA PRO A 320 -32.25 -30.47 14.88
C PRO A 320 -33.09 -30.82 13.64
N THR A 321 -34.32 -30.31 13.52
CA THR A 321 -35.28 -30.68 12.45
C THR A 321 -35.36 -29.68 11.31
N ALA A 322 -34.56 -28.61 11.33
CA ALA A 322 -34.49 -27.69 10.22
C ALA A 322 -33.69 -28.31 9.07
N SER A 323 -34.39 -28.68 7.99
CA SER A 323 -33.75 -29.05 6.73
C SER A 323 -32.74 -27.96 6.32
N THR A 324 -31.69 -28.32 5.57
CA THR A 324 -30.72 -27.38 5.00
C THR A 324 -31.38 -26.15 4.36
N ASN A 325 -32.59 -26.32 3.80
CA ASN A 325 -33.43 -25.27 3.22
C ASN A 325 -34.01 -24.30 4.28
N GLN A 326 -34.34 -24.76 5.49
CA GLN A 326 -34.79 -23.91 6.60
C GLN A 326 -33.64 -23.11 7.24
N LEU A 327 -32.42 -23.66 7.27
CA LEU A 327 -31.25 -22.90 7.71
C LEU A 327 -30.88 -21.81 6.70
N GLN A 328 -30.94 -22.13 5.40
CA GLN A 328 -30.77 -21.16 4.31
C GLN A 328 -31.83 -20.06 4.36
N SER A 329 -33.11 -20.40 4.53
CA SER A 329 -34.18 -19.39 4.62
C SER A 329 -34.06 -18.51 5.86
N ARG A 330 -33.64 -19.06 7.01
CA ARG A 330 -33.34 -18.27 8.22
C ARG A 330 -32.12 -17.37 8.07
N ILE A 331 -31.04 -17.85 7.43
CA ILE A 331 -29.86 -17.02 7.15
C ILE A 331 -30.24 -15.87 6.21
N LEU A 332 -31.00 -16.14 5.15
CA LEU A 332 -31.51 -15.12 4.24
C LEU A 332 -32.48 -14.16 4.94
N HIS A 333 -33.35 -14.66 5.81
CA HIS A 333 -34.27 -13.84 6.60
C HIS A 333 -33.53 -12.95 7.62
N GLU A 334 -32.52 -13.46 8.32
CA GLU A 334 -31.69 -12.65 9.23
C GLU A 334 -30.84 -11.64 8.43
N LEU A 335 -30.27 -12.01 7.28
CA LEU A 335 -29.55 -11.07 6.41
C LEU A 335 -30.48 -9.95 5.93
N ASN A 336 -31.72 -10.27 5.55
CA ASN A 336 -32.72 -9.28 5.16
C ASN A 336 -33.17 -8.39 6.32
N ILE A 337 -33.33 -8.95 7.54
CA ILE A 337 -33.63 -8.15 8.74
C ILE A 337 -32.51 -7.15 9.01
N PHE A 338 -31.26 -7.58 8.95
CA PHE A 338 -30.11 -6.70 9.14
C PHE A 338 -30.05 -5.58 8.11
N GLN A 339 -30.35 -5.88 6.84
CA GLN A 339 -30.45 -4.87 5.78
C GLN A 339 -31.65 -3.92 5.97
N SER A 340 -32.79 -4.42 6.47
CA SER A 340 -33.98 -3.60 6.73
C SER A 340 -33.84 -2.70 7.97
N GLU A 341 -33.12 -3.15 9.01
CA GLU A 341 -32.76 -2.32 10.17
C GLU A 341 -31.76 -1.20 9.79
N GLU A 342 -30.93 -1.41 8.75
CA GLU A 342 -29.99 -0.39 8.25
C GLU A 342 -30.60 0.51 7.16
N LYS A 343 -31.62 0.05 6.42
CA LYS A 343 -32.39 0.85 5.44
C LYS A 343 -33.60 1.58 6.05
N GLY A 344 -33.95 1.29 7.31
CA GLY A 344 -35.14 1.80 7.98
C GLY A 344 -34.85 2.99 8.92
N GLU A 345 -34.64 4.16 8.35
CA GLU A 345 -35.12 5.47 8.85
C GLU A 345 -34.65 6.56 7.87
N GLU A 346 -35.40 6.74 6.78
CA GLU A 346 -35.46 8.03 6.11
C GLU A 346 -36.19 8.97 7.09
N MET A 347 -35.43 9.56 8.02
CA MET A 347 -35.97 10.46 9.03
C MET A 347 -36.42 11.75 8.32
N THR A 348 -37.70 11.79 7.95
CA THR A 348 -38.40 13.03 7.67
C THR A 348 -38.14 13.99 8.83
N THR A 349 -37.50 15.11 8.50
CA THR A 349 -37.18 16.22 9.39
C THR A 349 -38.35 16.59 10.31
N PRO A 350 -38.23 16.40 11.64
CA PRO A 350 -38.97 17.22 12.56
C PRO A 350 -38.12 18.46 12.85
N SER A 351 -38.66 19.62 12.51
CA SER A 351 -38.18 20.92 13.00
C SER A 351 -37.96 20.86 14.51
N LEU A 352 -36.71 20.74 14.94
CA LEU A 352 -36.28 20.92 16.32
C LEU A 352 -35.26 22.05 16.34
N ARG A 353 -35.69 23.18 16.92
CA ARG A 353 -34.84 24.33 17.24
C ARG A 353 -33.58 23.86 17.97
N PRO A 354 -32.40 24.43 17.68
CA PRO A 354 -31.19 24.07 18.39
C PRO A 354 -31.33 24.40 19.89
N PRO A 355 -30.97 23.49 20.81
CA PRO A 355 -30.77 23.87 22.19
C PRO A 355 -29.54 24.79 22.27
N HIS A 356 -29.67 25.87 23.04
CA HIS A 356 -28.61 26.82 23.36
C HIS A 356 -27.30 26.10 23.73
N PHE A 357 -26.27 26.27 22.91
CA PHE A 357 -24.88 25.95 23.25
C PHE A 357 -24.29 27.10 24.08
N GLU A 358 -24.64 27.16 25.36
CA GLU A 358 -23.88 27.92 26.36
C GLU A 358 -23.26 26.96 27.37
N SER A 359 -22.05 26.45 27.09
CA SER A 359 -21.08 25.99 28.10
C SER A 359 -19.81 25.39 27.46
N PHE A 360 -19.07 26.20 26.71
CA PHE A 360 -17.62 26.05 26.58
C PHE A 360 -17.00 27.44 26.68
N ARG A 361 -16.88 27.95 27.92
CA ARG A 361 -15.96 29.05 28.21
C ARG A 361 -14.54 28.48 28.17
N LEU A 362 -13.83 28.73 27.07
CA LEU A 362 -12.37 28.73 27.06
C LEU A 362 -11.89 29.78 28.08
N PRO A 363 -10.91 29.49 28.95
CA PRO A 363 -10.27 30.54 29.72
C PRO A 363 -9.53 31.48 28.77
N HIS A 364 -9.84 32.77 28.89
CA HIS A 364 -9.21 33.88 28.18
C HIS A 364 -7.68 33.78 28.27
N PHE A 365 -7.01 33.59 27.12
CA PHE A 365 -5.59 33.94 27.01
C PHE A 365 -5.50 35.45 26.82
N THR A 366 -5.10 36.14 27.89
CA THR A 366 -4.77 37.56 27.87
C THR A 366 -3.52 37.77 27.02
N THR A 367 -3.69 38.41 25.86
CA THR A 367 -2.60 39.05 25.14
C THR A 367 -2.12 40.25 25.96
N ALA A 368 -0.97 40.13 26.61
CA ALA A 368 -0.24 41.26 27.15
C ALA A 368 1.26 41.06 26.86
N ILE A 369 1.72 41.74 25.82
CA ILE A 369 3.12 42.00 25.55
C ILE A 369 3.63 42.99 26.62
N PRO A 370 4.86 42.83 27.11
CA PRO A 370 5.71 43.99 27.31
C PRO A 370 7.00 43.86 26.50
N ILE A 371 7.13 44.77 25.53
CA ILE A 371 8.41 45.17 24.95
C ILE A 371 9.05 46.11 25.96
N THR A 372 10.24 45.78 26.46
CA THR A 372 11.24 46.81 26.77
C THR A 372 12.63 46.23 26.59
N ALA A 373 13.43 46.98 25.85
CA ALA A 373 14.69 46.62 25.23
C ALA A 373 15.87 46.59 26.21
N THR A 374 16.90 45.82 25.86
CA THR A 374 18.26 46.36 25.67
C THR A 374 19.05 45.45 24.74
N ALA A 375 19.61 46.07 23.70
CA ALA A 375 20.56 45.49 22.77
C ALA A 375 21.95 45.34 23.41
N THR A 376 22.61 44.23 23.16
CA THR A 376 24.08 44.18 22.96
C THR A 376 24.41 42.96 22.09
N SER A 377 24.93 43.24 20.89
CA SER A 377 25.69 42.30 20.05
C SER A 377 26.85 41.68 20.84
N PHE A 378 27.29 40.47 20.47
CA PHE A 378 28.67 40.18 20.04
C PHE A 378 28.85 38.68 19.71
N THR A 379 29.39 38.49 18.52
CA THR A 379 30.16 37.36 17.96
C THR A 379 30.99 36.53 18.95
N HIS A 380 31.00 35.20 18.79
CA HIS A 380 32.18 34.35 18.48
C HIS A 380 31.96 32.87 18.85
N PHE A 381 32.16 32.00 17.85
CA PHE A 381 32.54 30.61 18.01
C PHE A 381 33.99 30.52 18.51
N VAL A 382 34.27 29.71 19.56
CA VAL A 382 35.50 28.91 19.75
C VAL A 382 35.18 27.72 20.70
N PRO A 383 35.66 26.49 20.39
CA PRO A 383 35.41 25.28 21.19
C PRO A 383 36.40 25.14 22.35
N LEU A 384 36.02 24.40 23.40
CA LEU A 384 36.96 23.99 24.46
C LEU A 384 36.87 22.50 24.78
N SER A 385 38.08 21.98 24.84
CA SER A 385 38.61 20.64 24.96
C SER A 385 38.40 19.96 26.32
N SER A 386 38.59 18.64 26.27
CA SER A 386 38.67 17.61 27.30
C SER A 386 39.32 18.01 28.64
N PRO A 387 39.00 17.25 29.71
CA PRO A 387 40.00 16.91 30.72
C PRO A 387 40.34 15.41 30.68
N SER A 388 41.63 15.13 30.73
CA SER A 388 42.23 13.81 30.92
C SER A 388 42.75 13.64 32.36
N LEU A 389 42.99 12.37 32.70
CA LEU A 389 43.81 11.80 33.78
C LEU A 389 43.19 11.55 35.17
N GLY A 390 43.01 10.24 35.42
CA GLY A 390 43.25 9.58 36.70
C GLY A 390 43.78 8.17 36.45
N HIS A 391 45.11 8.00 36.49
CA HIS A 391 45.81 6.71 36.41
C HIS A 391 45.65 5.92 37.72
N GLY A 392 45.32 4.63 37.60
CA GLY A 392 45.47 3.64 38.67
C GLY A 392 45.72 2.26 38.05
N ARG A 393 46.99 1.86 38.01
CA ARG A 393 47.46 0.54 37.55
C ARG A 393 47.00 -0.55 38.51
N PHE A 394 46.66 -1.74 38.00
CA PHE A 394 47.20 -3.04 38.45
C PHE A 394 46.81 -4.13 37.44
N SER A 395 47.83 -4.75 36.83
CA SER A 395 47.79 -6.09 36.23
C SER A 395 48.51 -7.03 37.22
N PRO A 396 48.32 -8.37 37.24
CA PRO A 396 48.90 -9.21 36.17
C PRO A 396 48.22 -10.58 35.88
N SER A 397 48.75 -11.25 34.83
CA SER A 397 49.00 -12.71 34.75
C SER A 397 47.83 -13.62 34.26
N CYS A 398 47.96 -14.58 33.34
CA CYS A 398 49.07 -15.05 32.48
C CYS A 398 48.61 -16.16 31.51
N TYR A 399 49.35 -16.25 30.39
CA TYR A 399 49.79 -17.42 29.57
C TYR A 399 48.87 -18.24 28.63
N CYS A 400 49.27 -18.19 27.34
CA CYS A 400 49.55 -19.27 26.35
C CYS A 400 48.40 -20.21 25.91
N SER A 401 48.24 -20.68 24.67
CA SER A 401 49.15 -20.84 23.51
C SER A 401 48.39 -21.24 22.23
N LEU A 402 49.00 -20.93 21.08
CA LEU A 402 48.78 -21.35 19.68
C LEU A 402 48.57 -22.89 19.45
N PRO A 403 48.00 -23.34 18.30
CA PRO A 403 48.81 -23.47 17.07
C PRO A 403 48.12 -23.12 15.72
N ARG A 404 48.94 -22.53 14.83
CA ARG A 404 48.82 -22.54 13.37
C ARG A 404 49.28 -23.91 12.82
N LYS A 405 48.64 -24.38 11.75
CA LYS A 405 49.34 -25.11 10.67
C LYS A 405 49.00 -24.47 9.32
N LYS A 406 50.03 -24.43 8.49
CA LYS A 406 50.21 -23.74 7.21
C LYS A 406 50.29 -24.82 6.13
N LEU A 407 49.77 -24.59 4.93
CA LEU A 407 50.41 -25.13 3.73
C LEU A 407 50.29 -24.13 2.58
N LEU A 408 51.44 -23.90 1.95
CA LEU A 408 51.77 -22.99 0.86
C LEU A 408 51.87 -23.78 -0.45
N PHE A 409 51.55 -23.13 -1.57
CA PHE A 409 52.19 -23.19 -2.91
C PHE A 409 51.49 -22.08 -3.74
N GLY A 410 52.08 -21.14 -4.48
CA GLY A 410 53.44 -20.84 -4.91
C GLY A 410 53.41 -20.36 -6.38
N TYR A 411 54.12 -19.26 -6.69
CA TYR A 411 54.47 -18.66 -8.00
C TYR A 411 53.45 -17.72 -8.68
N ASP A 412 53.68 -16.39 -8.69
CA ASP A 412 54.54 -15.54 -9.56
C ASP A 412 53.77 -15.14 -10.84
N GLY A 413 53.60 -13.89 -11.27
CA GLY A 413 54.21 -12.61 -10.98
C GLY A 413 54.50 -11.92 -12.33
N VAL A 414 53.87 -10.78 -12.65
CA VAL A 414 54.43 -9.74 -13.54
C VAL A 414 53.82 -8.38 -13.15
N GLN A 415 54.72 -7.42 -13.00
CA GLN A 415 54.57 -6.02 -12.60
C GLN A 415 55.05 -5.14 -13.77
N GLN A 416 54.41 -3.98 -14.00
CA GLN A 416 54.96 -2.76 -14.62
C GLN A 416 53.88 -1.67 -14.55
N SER A 417 53.93 -0.67 -13.64
CA SER A 417 54.74 0.57 -13.58
C SER A 417 54.15 1.73 -14.42
N ILE A 418 53.59 2.75 -13.76
CA ILE A 418 54.12 4.13 -13.57
C ILE A 418 54.00 5.05 -14.80
N GLY A 419 53.34 6.19 -14.60
CA GLY A 419 53.42 7.40 -15.44
C GLY A 419 52.79 8.60 -14.73
N GLU A 420 53.65 9.54 -14.29
CA GLU A 420 53.38 10.79 -13.57
C GLU A 420 52.76 11.91 -14.42
N PHE A 421 52.09 12.83 -13.70
CA PHE A 421 51.89 14.28 -13.86
C PHE A 421 52.42 15.03 -15.09
N VAL A 422 51.57 15.93 -15.63
CA VAL A 422 51.93 17.30 -16.06
C VAL A 422 50.78 18.26 -15.71
N GLU A 423 51.18 19.46 -15.27
CA GLU A 423 50.45 20.58 -14.66
C GLU A 423 50.24 21.75 -15.66
N GLY A 424 49.33 22.68 -15.36
CA GLY A 424 49.27 24.05 -15.91
C GLY A 424 47.97 24.37 -16.69
N ASP A 425 47.32 25.53 -16.58
CA ASP A 425 47.51 26.74 -15.78
C ASP A 425 46.24 27.61 -15.97
N LYS A 426 45.70 28.15 -14.87
CA LYS A 426 45.22 29.53 -14.66
C LYS A 426 44.41 30.28 -15.73
N ASN A 427 43.26 30.83 -15.29
CA ASN A 427 43.05 32.28 -15.24
C ASN A 427 41.87 32.68 -14.32
N GLU A 428 42.12 33.75 -13.57
CA GLU A 428 41.39 34.39 -12.48
C GLU A 428 41.27 35.89 -12.91
N ILE A 429 40.13 36.61 -12.85
CA ILE A 429 39.76 37.62 -11.83
C ILE A 429 38.87 38.71 -12.50
N GLN A 430 37.81 39.17 -11.81
CA GLN A 430 37.32 40.58 -11.60
C GLN A 430 35.82 40.49 -11.20
N MET A 431 35.32 40.70 -9.97
CA MET A 431 35.36 41.76 -8.91
C MET A 431 34.66 43.10 -9.24
N LEU A 432 33.59 43.39 -8.44
CA LEU A 432 33.19 44.65 -7.74
C LEU A 432 31.84 45.38 -8.06
N GLY A 433 31.09 45.65 -6.97
CA GLY A 433 30.15 46.79 -6.71
C GLY A 433 28.70 46.37 -6.33
N SER A 434 28.18 46.39 -5.07
CA SER A 434 27.72 47.49 -4.15
C SER A 434 26.81 48.54 -4.83
N ASP A 435 25.68 49.07 -4.32
CA ASP A 435 24.82 48.98 -3.13
C ASP A 435 23.51 49.76 -3.50
N GLU A 436 22.45 49.66 -2.68
CA GLU A 436 21.51 50.75 -2.27
C GLU A 436 20.04 50.30 -2.08
N GLU A 437 19.56 50.49 -0.85
CA GLU A 437 18.17 50.43 -0.39
C GLU A 437 17.39 51.68 -0.83
N VAL A 438 16.13 51.52 -1.27
CA VAL A 438 15.16 52.62 -1.32
C VAL A 438 13.84 52.18 -0.68
N SER A 439 13.46 52.89 0.38
CA SER A 439 12.18 52.79 1.05
C SER A 439 11.06 53.44 0.24
N THR A 440 9.88 52.82 0.16
CA THR A 440 8.63 53.54 -0.15
C THR A 440 7.49 53.05 0.72
N GLN A 441 6.87 54.02 1.40
CA GLN A 441 5.82 53.91 2.41
C GLN A 441 4.46 53.55 1.80
N ILE A 442 3.64 52.80 2.54
CA ILE A 442 2.28 52.37 2.17
C ILE A 442 1.27 53.47 2.55
N PRO A 443 0.43 53.99 1.63
CA PRO A 443 -0.67 54.89 1.98
C PRO A 443 -1.89 54.14 2.53
N THR A 444 -2.57 54.78 3.47
CA THR A 444 -3.67 54.24 4.29
C THR A 444 -5.02 54.21 3.57
N GLN A 445 -5.87 53.27 4.00
CA GLN A 445 -7.12 52.74 3.43
C GLN A 445 -8.32 53.72 3.28
N ALA A 446 -8.10 55.02 3.06
CA ALA A 446 -9.18 56.04 3.06
C ALA A 446 -9.25 56.93 1.79
N GLN A 447 -8.56 56.60 0.70
CA GLN A 447 -8.54 57.42 -0.53
C GLN A 447 -9.02 56.72 -1.82
N SER A 448 -9.58 55.50 -1.75
CA SER A 448 -10.04 54.77 -2.96
C SER A 448 -11.56 54.79 -3.20
N ILE A 449 -12.30 55.75 -2.64
CA ILE A 449 -13.79 55.79 -2.74
C ILE A 449 -14.31 56.78 -3.79
N VAL A 450 -13.47 57.55 -4.47
CA VAL A 450 -13.93 58.52 -5.48
C VAL A 450 -13.02 58.48 -6.70
N GLU A 451 -13.26 57.52 -7.60
CA GLU A 451 -13.23 57.66 -9.07
C GLU A 451 -13.20 56.27 -9.73
N GLY A 452 -14.16 56.05 -10.61
CA GLY A 452 -14.50 54.75 -11.19
C GLY A 452 -13.57 54.28 -12.29
N SER A 453 -13.70 52.98 -12.58
CA SER A 453 -13.02 52.16 -13.57
C SER A 453 -12.58 52.87 -14.86
N GLY A 454 -11.27 52.85 -15.12
CA GLY A 454 -10.73 53.12 -16.44
C GLY A 454 -9.24 53.44 -16.42
N ALA A 455 -8.43 52.45 -16.84
CA ALA A 455 -7.01 52.55 -17.17
C ALA A 455 -6.02 52.79 -16.00
N VAL A 456 -5.33 51.72 -15.59
CA VAL A 456 -4.00 51.80 -15.01
C VAL A 456 -3.09 50.85 -15.78
N MET A 457 -2.04 51.42 -16.34
CA MET A 457 -0.95 50.71 -17.00
C MET A 457 -0.33 49.69 -16.04
N VAL A 458 -0.27 48.44 -16.49
CA VAL A 458 0.50 47.38 -15.82
C VAL A 458 1.97 47.71 -16.03
N SER A 459 2.60 48.23 -14.99
CA SER A 459 4.06 48.20 -14.82
C SER A 459 4.50 46.74 -14.83
N GLU A 460 5.49 46.44 -15.68
CA GLU A 460 6.01 45.11 -15.96
C GLU A 460 6.30 44.29 -14.69
N TYR A 461 5.42 43.31 -14.44
CA TYR A 461 5.83 42.07 -13.79
C TYR A 461 6.74 41.35 -14.78
N ARG A 462 7.92 40.90 -14.35
CA ARG A 462 8.75 39.98 -15.13
C ARG A 462 8.44 38.54 -14.73
N PRO A 463 7.53 37.83 -15.42
CA PRO A 463 7.54 36.38 -15.42
C PRO A 463 8.56 35.89 -16.45
N ALA A 464 9.48 35.02 -16.03
CA ALA A 464 10.13 34.10 -16.95
C ALA A 464 9.25 32.84 -17.09
N PRO A 465 9.31 32.15 -18.23
CA PRO A 465 8.31 32.14 -19.30
C PRO A 465 7.09 31.25 -19.00
N ASP A 466 5.93 31.84 -18.73
CA ASP A 466 4.67 31.11 -18.48
C ASP A 466 3.82 31.03 -19.78
N VAL A 467 4.37 30.36 -20.79
CA VAL A 467 3.69 30.09 -22.07
C VAL A 467 3.06 28.68 -22.08
N ASP A 468 3.33 27.86 -21.06
CA ASP A 468 2.94 26.44 -21.00
C ASP A 468 1.46 26.27 -20.63
N TYR A 469 1.01 26.96 -19.57
CA TYR A 469 -0.38 26.87 -19.10
C TYR A 469 -1.39 27.38 -20.14
N LEU A 470 -1.05 28.42 -20.91
CA LEU A 470 -1.92 28.95 -21.95
C LEU A 470 -2.16 27.92 -23.06
N GLN A 471 -1.15 27.13 -23.44
CA GLN A 471 -1.30 26.11 -24.47
C GLN A 471 -2.10 24.91 -23.97
N GLU A 472 -1.93 24.53 -22.70
CA GLU A 472 -2.79 23.52 -22.04
C GLU A 472 -4.24 23.98 -21.96
N LEU A 473 -4.49 25.24 -21.57
CA LEU A 473 -5.84 25.81 -21.54
C LEU A 473 -6.47 25.91 -22.93
N LEU A 474 -5.71 26.33 -23.93
CA LEU A 474 -6.19 26.37 -25.33
C LEU A 474 -6.53 24.97 -25.82
N ALA A 475 -5.69 23.98 -25.50
CA ALA A 475 -5.95 22.60 -25.85
C ALA A 475 -7.18 22.05 -25.09
N ILE A 476 -7.47 22.45 -23.85
CA ILE A 476 -8.72 22.10 -23.14
C ILE A 476 -9.95 22.74 -23.81
N GLN A 477 -9.84 24.00 -24.25
CA GLN A 477 -10.94 24.73 -24.89
C GLN A 477 -11.24 24.29 -26.33
N GLN A 478 -10.31 23.60 -27.01
CA GLN A 478 -10.55 23.04 -28.35
C GLN A 478 -11.56 21.88 -28.28
N GLN A 479 -12.83 22.17 -28.59
CA GLN A 479 -13.93 21.21 -28.75
C GLN A 479 -13.85 20.45 -30.10
N GLY A 480 -12.71 19.81 -30.37
CA GLY A 480 -12.48 19.07 -31.62
C GLY A 480 -11.84 17.69 -31.41
N PRO A 481 -11.88 16.81 -32.43
CA PRO A 481 -11.14 15.55 -32.45
C PRO A 481 -9.66 15.72 -32.15
N ARG A 482 -9.10 14.84 -31.31
CA ARG A 482 -7.67 14.83 -30.94
C ARG A 482 -7.03 13.51 -31.28
N ALA A 483 -5.71 13.52 -31.48
CA ALA A 483 -4.87 12.34 -31.43
C ALA A 483 -4.44 12.09 -29.98
N ILE A 484 -4.76 10.90 -29.46
CA ILE A 484 -4.57 10.52 -28.06
C ILE A 484 -3.70 9.28 -28.00
N GLY A 485 -2.58 9.37 -27.28
CA GLY A 485 -1.66 8.27 -27.03
C GLY A 485 -2.04 7.53 -25.75
N PHE A 486 -2.21 6.23 -25.84
CA PHE A 486 -2.45 5.35 -24.69
C PHE A 486 -1.21 4.54 -24.35
N PHE A 487 -0.83 4.61 -23.09
CA PHE A 487 0.24 3.81 -22.50
C PHE A 487 -0.24 3.16 -21.22
N GLY A 488 0.33 2.01 -20.88
CA GLY A 488 0.17 1.52 -19.53
C GLY A 488 0.76 0.14 -19.31
N THR A 489 0.64 -0.32 -18.07
CA THR A 489 1.17 -1.61 -17.64
C THR A 489 0.51 -2.77 -18.37
N ARG A 490 1.30 -3.82 -18.58
CA ARG A 490 0.83 -5.12 -19.05
C ARG A 490 0.07 -5.88 -17.97
N ASN A 491 0.44 -5.67 -16.70
CA ASN A 491 -0.12 -6.39 -15.56
C ASN A 491 -1.19 -5.53 -14.86
N MET A 492 -2.47 -5.79 -15.17
CA MET A 492 -3.60 -5.10 -14.54
C MET A 492 -4.82 -6.01 -14.38
N GLY A 493 -5.56 -5.80 -13.29
CA GLY A 493 -6.77 -6.54 -12.98
C GLY A 493 -7.87 -6.35 -14.04
N PHE A 494 -8.76 -7.34 -14.16
CA PHE A 494 -9.81 -7.39 -15.19
C PHE A 494 -10.72 -6.16 -15.19
N MET A 495 -11.10 -5.64 -14.01
CA MET A 495 -11.93 -4.44 -13.91
C MET A 495 -11.29 -3.20 -14.57
N HIS A 496 -9.97 -3.01 -14.41
CA HIS A 496 -9.26 -1.89 -15.05
C HIS A 496 -9.26 -2.05 -16.57
N GLN A 497 -9.09 -3.28 -17.07
CA GLN A 497 -9.17 -3.55 -18.51
C GLN A 497 -10.56 -3.23 -19.08
N GLU A 498 -11.64 -3.58 -18.39
CA GLU A 498 -13.01 -3.24 -18.84
C GLU A 498 -13.24 -1.73 -18.88
N LEU A 499 -12.76 -0.99 -17.88
CA LEU A 499 -12.88 0.46 -17.84
C LEU A 499 -12.10 1.10 -19.00
N ILE A 500 -10.88 0.65 -19.25
CA ILE A 500 -10.03 1.12 -20.36
C ILE A 500 -10.66 0.80 -21.72
N GLU A 501 -11.29 -0.37 -21.85
CA GLU A 501 -12.03 -0.75 -23.06
C GLU A 501 -13.21 0.21 -23.31
N ILE A 502 -13.99 0.54 -22.28
CA ILE A 502 -15.11 1.48 -22.39
C ILE A 502 -14.60 2.90 -22.71
N LEU A 503 -13.51 3.33 -22.06
CA LEU A 503 -12.91 4.65 -22.29
C LEU A 503 -12.42 4.80 -23.74
N SER A 504 -11.65 3.83 -24.22
CA SER A 504 -11.14 3.83 -25.59
C SER A 504 -12.27 3.79 -26.63
N TYR A 505 -13.31 2.97 -26.40
CA TYR A 505 -14.53 2.98 -27.21
C TYR A 505 -15.16 4.37 -27.27
N ALA A 506 -15.40 5.02 -26.12
CA ALA A 506 -16.03 6.33 -26.05
C ALA A 506 -15.20 7.42 -26.79
N LEU A 507 -13.87 7.36 -26.69
CA LEU A 507 -12.98 8.29 -27.37
C LEU A 507 -13.02 8.12 -28.90
N VAL A 508 -13.07 6.90 -29.42
CA VAL A 508 -13.22 6.66 -30.87
C VAL A 508 -14.60 7.06 -31.38
N ILE A 509 -15.67 6.80 -30.61
CA ILE A 509 -17.03 7.23 -30.97
C ILE A 509 -17.12 8.75 -31.10
N THR A 510 -16.44 9.48 -30.20
CA THR A 510 -16.32 10.95 -30.23
C THR A 510 -15.32 11.48 -31.27
N LYS A 511 -14.86 10.61 -32.18
CA LYS A 511 -13.99 10.88 -33.34
C LYS A 511 -12.53 11.19 -33.00
N ASN A 512 -12.06 10.86 -31.80
CA ASN A 512 -10.63 10.95 -31.49
C ASN A 512 -9.86 9.81 -32.18
N HIS A 513 -8.62 10.11 -32.59
CA HIS A 513 -7.69 9.12 -33.14
C HIS A 513 -6.85 8.56 -32.01
N ILE A 514 -6.90 7.25 -31.79
CA ILE A 514 -6.14 6.58 -30.75
C ILE A 514 -4.84 6.01 -31.32
N PHE A 515 -3.74 6.30 -30.63
CA PHE A 515 -2.43 5.68 -30.85
C PHE A 515 -2.06 4.85 -29.63
N THR A 516 -1.57 3.65 -29.82
CA THR A 516 -1.06 2.79 -28.73
C THR A 516 -0.02 1.81 -29.26
N SER A 517 0.58 1.01 -28.37
CA SER A 517 1.49 -0.08 -28.77
C SER A 517 0.79 -1.45 -28.73
N GLY A 518 1.45 -2.49 -29.24
CA GLY A 518 0.87 -3.85 -29.31
C GLY A 518 0.98 -4.70 -28.04
N ALA A 519 1.33 -4.10 -26.90
CA ALA A 519 1.54 -4.81 -25.65
C ALA A 519 0.22 -5.38 -25.07
N SER A 520 0.33 -6.38 -24.19
CA SER A 520 -0.79 -6.92 -23.42
C SER A 520 -1.30 -5.92 -22.35
N GLY A 521 -2.36 -6.29 -21.61
CA GLY A 521 -2.90 -5.45 -20.54
C GLY A 521 -3.59 -4.18 -21.08
N THR A 522 -3.09 -3.00 -20.67
CA THR A 522 -3.66 -1.69 -21.05
C THR A 522 -3.88 -1.59 -22.55
N ASN A 523 -2.85 -1.86 -23.34
CA ASN A 523 -2.88 -1.53 -24.77
C ASN A 523 -3.77 -2.52 -25.54
N ALA A 524 -3.81 -3.79 -25.12
CA ALA A 524 -4.77 -4.76 -25.62
C ALA A 524 -6.22 -4.35 -25.31
N ALA A 525 -6.51 -3.84 -24.10
CA ALA A 525 -7.84 -3.32 -23.76
C ALA A 525 -8.23 -2.10 -24.60
N VAL A 526 -7.28 -1.19 -24.85
CA VAL A 526 -7.47 -0.03 -25.74
C VAL A 526 -7.78 -0.49 -27.17
N ILE A 527 -7.03 -1.46 -27.70
CA ILE A 527 -7.25 -2.00 -29.04
C ILE A 527 -8.64 -2.65 -29.13
N ARG A 528 -9.04 -3.45 -28.14
CA ARG A 528 -10.38 -4.06 -28.10
C ARG A 528 -11.49 -3.00 -28.12
N GLY A 529 -11.38 -1.98 -27.28
CA GLY A 529 -12.39 -0.93 -27.19
C GLY A 529 -12.46 -0.06 -28.44
N ALA A 530 -11.32 0.25 -29.03
CA ALA A 530 -11.26 0.97 -30.30
C ALA A 530 -11.85 0.16 -31.47
N LEU A 531 -11.55 -1.15 -31.56
CA LEU A 531 -12.12 -2.04 -32.59
C LEU A 531 -13.64 -2.18 -32.46
N ARG A 532 -14.17 -2.18 -31.23
CA ARG A 532 -15.60 -2.22 -30.95
C ARG A 532 -16.36 -1.01 -31.51
N ALA A 533 -15.68 0.11 -31.75
CA ALA A 533 -16.31 1.31 -32.32
C ALA A 533 -16.51 1.24 -33.85
N GLU A 534 -16.06 0.18 -34.52
CA GLU A 534 -16.22 -0.06 -35.97
C GLU A 534 -15.67 1.08 -36.87
N LYS A 535 -14.68 1.83 -36.37
CA LYS A 535 -13.96 2.90 -37.09
C LYS A 535 -12.47 2.62 -37.17
N PRO A 536 -12.04 1.64 -38.00
CA PRO A 536 -10.66 1.17 -38.03
C PRO A 536 -9.65 2.24 -38.45
N GLU A 537 -10.09 3.33 -39.09
CA GLU A 537 -9.26 4.46 -39.47
C GLU A 537 -8.79 5.33 -38.30
N LEU A 538 -9.47 5.25 -37.16
CA LEU A 538 -9.18 6.05 -35.95
C LEU A 538 -8.32 5.31 -34.93
N LEU A 539 -7.78 4.14 -35.28
CA LEU A 539 -6.84 3.39 -34.46
C LEU A 539 -5.53 3.22 -35.23
N THR A 540 -4.41 3.51 -34.58
CA THR A 540 -3.08 3.19 -35.10
C THR A 540 -2.26 2.54 -34.01
N VAL A 541 -1.72 1.36 -34.32
CA VAL A 541 -0.90 0.60 -33.38
C VAL A 541 0.55 0.61 -33.88
N ILE A 542 1.45 1.16 -33.08
CA ILE A 542 2.88 1.20 -33.38
C ILE A 542 3.58 0.14 -32.54
N LEU A 543 4.26 -0.81 -33.18
CA LEU A 543 4.93 -1.88 -32.48
C LEU A 543 6.39 -1.49 -32.16
N PRO A 544 6.90 -1.85 -30.97
CA PRO A 544 8.30 -1.61 -30.65
C PRO A 544 9.26 -2.42 -31.52
N GLN A 545 8.82 -3.59 -31.98
CA GLN A 545 9.55 -4.53 -32.84
C GLN A 545 8.60 -5.09 -33.92
N SER A 546 9.04 -6.10 -34.69
CA SER A 546 8.17 -6.79 -35.65
C SER A 546 7.00 -7.54 -34.99
N LEU A 547 5.96 -7.84 -35.79
CA LEU A 547 4.77 -8.58 -35.34
C LEU A 547 5.11 -9.98 -34.82
N LYS A 548 6.08 -10.65 -35.46
CA LYS A 548 6.58 -11.99 -35.05
C LYS A 548 7.22 -12.01 -33.66
N LYS A 549 7.64 -10.86 -33.14
CA LYS A 549 8.21 -10.69 -31.80
C LYS A 549 7.15 -10.40 -30.73
N GLN A 550 5.90 -10.15 -31.11
CA GLN A 550 4.81 -9.95 -30.15
C GLN A 550 4.30 -11.30 -29.61
N PRO A 551 3.74 -11.36 -28.39
CA PRO A 551 3.12 -12.57 -27.85
C PRO A 551 1.99 -13.10 -28.77
N PRO A 552 1.73 -14.42 -28.81
CA PRO A 552 0.69 -15.00 -29.69
C PRO A 552 -0.70 -14.39 -29.52
N GLU A 553 -1.09 -14.05 -28.28
CA GLU A 553 -2.35 -13.39 -27.97
C GLU A 553 -2.43 -11.99 -28.60
N SER A 554 -1.35 -11.21 -28.50
CA SER A 554 -1.25 -9.90 -29.15
C SER A 554 -1.29 -10.06 -30.67
N GLN A 555 -0.63 -11.06 -31.26
CA GLN A 555 -0.68 -11.29 -32.71
C GLN A 555 -2.11 -11.56 -33.20
N GLU A 556 -2.88 -12.36 -32.46
CA GLU A 556 -4.28 -12.63 -32.81
C GLU A 556 -5.13 -11.35 -32.78
N LEU A 557 -4.96 -10.51 -31.75
CA LEU A 557 -5.68 -9.24 -31.65
C LEU A 557 -5.26 -8.25 -32.75
N LEU A 558 -3.96 -8.13 -33.00
CA LEU A 558 -3.38 -7.23 -34.00
C LEU A 558 -3.78 -7.61 -35.42
N SER A 559 -4.08 -8.89 -35.70
CA SER A 559 -4.61 -9.33 -37.00
C SER A 559 -5.93 -8.67 -37.38
N LYS A 560 -6.67 -8.15 -36.39
CA LYS A 560 -7.95 -7.44 -36.57
C LYS A 560 -7.76 -5.93 -36.76
N VAL A 561 -6.57 -5.40 -36.52
CA VAL A 561 -6.25 -3.97 -36.62
C VAL A 561 -5.80 -3.63 -38.04
N LYS A 562 -6.40 -2.60 -38.64
CA LYS A 562 -6.10 -2.20 -40.02
C LYS A 562 -4.77 -1.46 -40.16
N HIS A 563 -4.43 -0.59 -39.20
CA HIS A 563 -3.23 0.24 -39.23
C HIS A 563 -2.24 -0.18 -38.15
N VAL A 564 -1.39 -1.16 -38.47
CA VAL A 564 -0.27 -1.61 -37.62
C VAL A 564 1.04 -1.19 -38.27
N ILE A 565 1.88 -0.47 -37.52
CA ILE A 565 3.20 -0.02 -37.95
C ILE A 565 4.24 -0.86 -37.23
N GLU A 566 4.91 -1.74 -37.96
CA GLU A 566 5.98 -2.60 -37.43
C GLU A 566 7.35 -1.90 -37.48
N LYS A 567 8.21 -2.18 -36.51
CA LYS A 567 9.61 -1.71 -36.48
C LYS A 567 10.58 -2.88 -36.52
N PRO A 568 10.67 -3.64 -37.63
CA PRO A 568 11.52 -4.83 -37.70
C PRO A 568 13.02 -4.51 -37.54
N TYR A 569 13.43 -3.28 -37.86
CA TYR A 569 14.80 -2.83 -37.61
C TYR A 569 15.15 -2.76 -36.11
N ASN A 570 14.18 -2.75 -35.20
CA ASN A 570 14.40 -2.80 -33.75
C ASN A 570 14.41 -4.24 -33.18
N ASP A 571 14.23 -5.28 -34.00
CA ASP A 571 14.17 -6.69 -33.55
C ASP A 571 15.43 -7.14 -32.78
N HIS A 572 16.55 -6.44 -32.97
CA HIS A 572 17.84 -6.72 -32.32
C HIS A 572 18.02 -6.00 -30.97
N LEU A 573 17.17 -5.03 -30.65
CA LEU A 573 17.23 -4.28 -29.40
C LEU A 573 16.52 -5.05 -28.28
N PRO A 574 16.95 -4.89 -27.01
CA PRO A 574 16.16 -5.29 -25.85
C PRO A 574 14.76 -4.64 -25.89
N LEU A 575 13.75 -5.35 -25.38
CA LEU A 575 12.36 -4.90 -25.49
C LEU A 575 12.12 -3.59 -24.73
N ILE A 576 12.82 -3.35 -23.62
CA ILE A 576 12.71 -2.08 -22.88
C ILE A 576 13.11 -0.88 -23.73
N GLU A 577 14.24 -0.98 -24.44
CA GLU A 577 14.79 0.10 -25.26
C GLU A 577 13.95 0.28 -26.53
N ALA A 578 13.53 -0.83 -27.15
CA ALA A 578 12.58 -0.78 -28.27
C ALA A 578 11.25 -0.13 -27.88
N SER A 579 10.77 -0.40 -26.65
CA SER A 579 9.53 0.20 -26.11
C SER A 579 9.68 1.68 -25.83
N ARG A 580 10.82 2.12 -25.27
CA ARG A 580 11.14 3.55 -25.07
C ARG A 580 11.13 4.32 -26.39
N LEU A 581 11.80 3.80 -27.43
CA LEU A 581 11.79 4.38 -28.76
C LEU A 581 10.39 4.41 -29.39
N CYS A 582 9.60 3.35 -29.18
CA CYS A 582 8.22 3.29 -29.65
C CYS A 582 7.34 4.34 -28.95
N ASN A 583 7.51 4.52 -27.64
CA ASN A 583 6.74 5.48 -26.86
C ASN A 583 7.03 6.91 -27.32
N MET A 584 8.29 7.24 -27.62
CA MET A 584 8.67 8.54 -28.19
C MET A 584 8.03 8.79 -29.56
N ASP A 585 7.98 7.77 -30.41
CA ASP A 585 7.30 7.88 -31.70
C ASP A 585 5.80 8.16 -31.51
N ILE A 586 5.12 7.43 -30.63
CA ILE A 586 3.71 7.67 -30.32
C ILE A 586 3.51 9.08 -29.75
N ILE A 587 4.31 9.52 -28.78
CA ILE A 587 4.22 10.84 -28.16
C ILE A 587 4.39 11.95 -29.21
N SER A 588 5.27 11.75 -30.19
CA SER A 588 5.48 12.72 -31.27
C SER A 588 4.22 12.96 -32.13
N GLN A 589 3.33 11.97 -32.22
CA GLN A 589 2.15 11.98 -33.10
C GLN A 589 0.85 12.44 -32.41
N VAL A 590 0.84 12.56 -31.08
CA VAL A 590 -0.38 12.83 -30.29
C VAL A 590 -0.36 14.21 -29.64
N GLN A 591 -1.53 14.75 -29.30
CA GLN A 591 -1.65 15.98 -28.51
C GLN A 591 -1.91 15.70 -27.02
N GLN A 592 -2.52 14.55 -26.72
CA GLN A 592 -2.82 14.11 -25.36
C GLN A 592 -2.28 12.70 -25.12
N VAL A 593 -1.81 12.46 -23.91
CA VAL A 593 -1.33 11.17 -23.42
C VAL A 593 -2.22 10.75 -22.25
N ILE A 594 -2.72 9.52 -22.30
CA ILE A 594 -3.41 8.86 -21.20
C ILE A 594 -2.55 7.66 -20.80
N CYS A 595 -2.11 7.64 -19.54
CA CYS A 595 -1.22 6.60 -19.02
C CYS A 595 -1.83 5.89 -17.81
N PHE A 596 -1.76 4.57 -17.79
CA PHE A 596 -2.18 3.72 -16.66
C PHE A 596 -0.96 2.99 -16.09
N ALA A 597 -0.49 3.39 -14.92
CA ALA A 597 0.77 2.91 -14.38
C ALA A 597 0.68 2.64 -12.87
N PHE A 598 1.64 1.87 -12.35
CA PHE A 598 1.93 1.82 -10.91
C PHE A 598 2.96 2.90 -10.56
N HIS A 599 3.02 3.31 -9.28
CA HIS A 599 3.96 4.35 -8.84
C HIS A 599 5.44 3.96 -9.06
N ASP A 600 5.75 2.67 -9.10
CA ASP A 600 7.09 2.11 -9.29
C ASP A 600 7.49 1.90 -10.77
N SER A 601 6.59 2.14 -11.73
CA SER A 601 6.85 1.89 -13.15
C SER A 601 7.75 2.96 -13.78
N ARG A 602 9.07 2.73 -13.76
CA ARG A 602 10.09 3.67 -14.30
C ARG A 602 9.83 4.06 -15.76
N LEU A 603 9.63 3.08 -16.66
CA LEU A 603 9.43 3.34 -18.09
C LEU A 603 8.21 4.25 -18.36
N LEU A 604 7.10 4.00 -17.68
CA LEU A 604 5.86 4.76 -17.88
C LEU A 604 5.92 6.14 -17.23
N MET A 605 6.58 6.26 -16.06
CA MET A 605 6.84 7.57 -15.44
C MET A 605 7.76 8.42 -16.31
N GLU A 606 8.82 7.83 -16.87
CA GLU A 606 9.71 8.50 -17.83
C GLU A 606 8.94 8.91 -19.10
N THR A 607 8.13 8.02 -19.65
CA THR A 607 7.26 8.30 -20.81
C THR A 607 6.32 9.49 -20.53
N CYS A 608 5.72 9.55 -19.35
CA CYS A 608 4.88 10.67 -18.94
C CYS A 608 5.68 11.96 -18.76
N GLN A 609 6.89 11.88 -18.21
CA GLN A 609 7.77 13.03 -18.05
C GLN A 609 8.23 13.57 -19.40
N GLU A 610 8.59 12.71 -20.35
CA GLU A 610 8.94 13.07 -21.72
C GLU A 610 7.75 13.70 -22.46
N ALA A 611 6.54 13.17 -22.28
CA ALA A 611 5.32 13.79 -22.81
C ALA A 611 5.07 15.20 -22.25
N LYS A 612 5.27 15.40 -20.93
CA LYS A 612 5.21 16.72 -20.30
C LYS A 612 6.29 17.66 -20.86
N ASN A 613 7.53 17.17 -21.01
CA ASN A 613 8.63 17.95 -21.59
C ASN A 613 8.34 18.36 -23.05
N MET A 614 7.60 17.53 -23.78
CA MET A 614 7.10 17.82 -25.14
C MET A 614 5.77 18.61 -25.16
N ARG A 615 5.34 19.14 -24.00
CA ARG A 615 4.14 19.97 -23.81
C ARG A 615 2.85 19.28 -24.28
N LYS A 616 2.73 17.98 -24.03
CA LYS A 616 1.51 17.20 -24.26
C LYS A 616 0.62 17.27 -23.02
N ILE A 617 -0.71 17.23 -23.22
CA ILE A 617 -1.63 17.03 -22.08
C ILE A 617 -1.44 15.63 -21.55
N VAL A 618 -1.01 15.45 -20.30
CA VAL A 618 -0.82 14.13 -19.68
C VAL A 618 -1.90 13.86 -18.64
N THR A 619 -2.63 12.77 -18.81
CA THR A 619 -3.57 12.22 -17.84
C THR A 619 -3.01 10.91 -17.32
N LEU A 620 -2.59 10.88 -16.06
CA LEU A 620 -1.99 9.72 -15.43
C LEU A 620 -2.95 9.10 -14.41
N PHE A 621 -3.18 7.80 -14.53
CA PHE A 621 -3.98 6.99 -13.60
C PHE A 621 -3.08 5.98 -12.90
N TYR A 622 -3.09 6.02 -11.56
CA TYR A 622 -2.42 5.03 -10.74
C TYR A 622 -3.33 3.83 -10.45
N LEU A 623 -2.77 2.63 -10.47
CA LEU A 623 -3.51 1.35 -10.38
C LEU A 623 -3.38 0.63 -9.03
N ASP A 624 -2.56 1.17 -8.11
CA ASP A 624 -2.21 0.65 -6.78
C ASP A 624 -2.90 1.38 -5.61
#